data_AF-A0A942UN77-F1
#
_entry.id   AF-A0A942UN77-F1
#
_cell.length_a   1.000
_cell.length_b   1.000
_cell.length_c   1.000
_cell.angle_alpha   90.00
_cell.angle_beta   90.00
_cell.angle_gamma   90.00
#
_symmetry.space_group_name_H-M   'P 1'
#
loop_
_entity.id
_entity.type
_entity.pdbx_description
1 polymer ?
#
loop_
_entity_poly.entity_id
_entity_poly.type
_entity_poly.pdbx_seq_one_letter_code
_entity_poly.pdbx_strand_id
1 'polypeptide(L)'
;MIITKKYLYRKYVVEGLSVKEIAEEVNLTKHSIRGKLRRFGIRKKPFKIGNEIYDNRDWLYHQYVELNKGYTVIAKELGVSYTTILSRILYFGWKVKGHKDIDKGAPRRGKKHKEVSLIKIRETRQRKRIITSCFHCQKSIELVLSIYKRSENSFCNRDCFISYLKENRVICEDITDSAAYKEWRLRVYKRDRYRCKMPGCGSQSRDIAAHHIYPKKKYPEKKYEISNGITLCRSCHEKTYGKEEQFIEMLVRIVQTMSD
;
A
#
# COMPACT_ATOMS: atom_id res chain seq x y z
N MET A 1 4.44 12.04 -15.73
CA MET A 1 5.19 12.39 -16.97
C MET A 1 6.41 11.48 -17.10
N ILE A 2 6.50 10.68 -18.17
CA ILE A 2 7.65 9.79 -18.42
C ILE A 2 8.77 10.61 -19.07
N ILE A 3 9.88 10.82 -18.37
CA ILE A 3 11.03 11.54 -18.92
C ILE A 3 11.83 10.60 -19.81
N THR A 4 11.86 10.89 -21.12
CA THR A 4 12.59 10.10 -22.12
C THR A 4 14.03 10.56 -22.27
N LYS A 5 14.90 9.69 -22.83
CA LYS A 5 16.30 10.01 -23.16
C LYS A 5 16.39 11.21 -24.12
N LYS A 6 15.53 11.24 -25.14
CA LYS A 6 15.47 12.31 -26.16
C LYS A 6 15.13 13.67 -25.55
N TYR A 7 14.16 13.70 -24.63
CA TYR A 7 13.77 14.92 -23.92
C TYR A 7 14.95 15.52 -23.13
N LEU A 8 15.60 14.70 -22.28
CA LEU A 8 16.71 15.17 -21.46
C LEU A 8 17.91 15.59 -22.31
N TYR A 9 18.18 14.92 -23.43
CA TYR A 9 19.26 15.30 -24.33
C TYR A 9 19.02 16.69 -24.93
N ARG A 10 17.81 16.94 -25.46
CA ARG A 10 17.44 18.23 -26.01
C ARG A 10 17.55 19.34 -24.97
N LYS A 11 16.92 19.17 -23.81
CA LYS A 11 16.89 20.19 -22.75
C LYS A 11 18.28 20.46 -22.13
N TYR A 12 19.05 19.43 -21.87
CA TYR A 12 20.30 19.56 -21.10
C TYR A 12 21.54 19.83 -21.97
N VAL A 13 21.57 19.32 -23.21
CA VAL A 13 22.73 19.42 -24.10
C VAL A 13 22.50 20.48 -25.19
N VAL A 14 21.34 20.46 -25.86
CA VAL A 14 21.04 21.37 -26.98
C VAL A 14 20.62 22.75 -26.47
N GLU A 15 19.61 22.79 -25.60
CA GLU A 15 19.11 24.04 -24.99
C GLU A 15 20.00 24.54 -23.85
N GLY A 16 20.98 23.74 -23.41
CA GLY A 16 21.98 24.15 -22.43
C GLY A 16 21.49 24.36 -21.00
N LEU A 17 20.22 24.04 -20.70
CA LEU A 17 19.60 24.28 -19.40
C LEU A 17 20.33 23.60 -18.25
N SER A 18 20.20 24.18 -17.06
CA SER A 18 20.73 23.62 -15.82
C SER A 18 19.84 22.50 -15.30
N VAL A 19 20.42 21.62 -14.47
CA VAL A 19 19.65 20.56 -13.78
C VAL A 19 18.57 21.16 -12.89
N LYS A 20 18.77 22.39 -12.37
CA LYS A 20 17.81 23.09 -11.52
C LYS A 20 16.60 23.53 -12.34
N GLU A 21 16.83 24.18 -13.49
CA GLU A 21 15.75 24.59 -14.41
C GLU A 21 14.92 23.39 -14.89
N ILE A 22 15.57 22.30 -15.31
CA ILE A 22 14.87 21.08 -15.76
C ILE A 22 14.09 20.43 -14.61
N ALA A 23 14.60 20.51 -13.38
CA ALA A 23 13.94 19.98 -12.19
C ALA A 23 12.67 20.78 -11.85
N GLU A 24 12.72 22.10 -11.97
CA GLU A 24 11.59 23.02 -11.76
C GLU A 24 10.52 22.83 -12.86
N GLU A 25 10.91 22.74 -14.13
CA GLU A 25 10.00 22.51 -15.27
C GLU A 25 9.21 21.19 -15.13
N VAL A 26 9.87 20.11 -14.67
CA VAL A 26 9.23 18.78 -14.58
C VAL A 26 8.74 18.45 -13.16
N ASN A 27 8.81 19.41 -12.24
CA ASN A 27 8.46 19.25 -10.82
C ASN A 27 9.07 17.99 -10.17
N LEU A 28 10.38 17.79 -10.37
CA LEU A 28 11.15 16.69 -9.80
C LEU A 28 12.33 17.21 -8.99
N THR A 29 12.86 16.36 -8.11
CA THR A 29 14.09 16.72 -7.39
C THR A 29 15.30 16.74 -8.33
N LYS A 30 16.24 17.67 -8.08
CA LYS A 30 17.53 17.76 -8.78
C LYS A 30 18.29 16.42 -8.79
N HIS A 31 18.18 15.64 -7.71
CA HIS A 31 18.77 14.31 -7.60
C HIS A 31 18.16 13.30 -8.57
N SER A 32 16.84 13.35 -8.79
CA SER A 32 16.14 12.50 -9.75
C SER A 32 16.62 12.78 -11.18
N ILE A 33 16.71 14.05 -11.56
CA ILE A 33 17.20 14.46 -12.90
C ILE A 33 18.67 14.05 -13.10
N ARG A 34 19.56 14.30 -12.13
CA ARG A 34 20.96 13.83 -12.18
C ARG A 34 21.04 12.31 -12.33
N GLY A 35 20.19 11.59 -11.59
CA GLY A 35 20.13 10.12 -11.67
C GLY A 35 19.68 9.62 -13.04
N LYS A 36 18.76 10.33 -13.71
CA LYS A 36 18.29 10.01 -15.08
C LYS A 36 19.34 10.34 -16.14
N LEU A 37 19.97 11.52 -16.08
CA LEU A 37 21.07 11.91 -16.97
C LEU A 37 22.20 10.88 -16.92
N ARG A 38 22.58 10.44 -15.71
CA ARG A 38 23.60 9.39 -15.53
C ARG A 38 23.18 8.06 -16.14
N ARG A 39 21.96 7.59 -15.89
CA ARG A 39 21.45 6.33 -16.45
C ARG A 39 21.39 6.34 -17.98
N PHE A 40 21.11 7.49 -18.58
CA PHE A 40 21.09 7.65 -20.03
C PHE A 40 22.44 8.00 -20.64
N GLY A 41 23.49 8.19 -19.84
CA GLY A 41 24.83 8.55 -20.29
C GLY A 41 24.95 9.97 -20.87
N ILE A 42 24.00 10.87 -20.58
CA ILE A 42 23.96 12.22 -21.17
C ILE A 42 24.91 13.15 -20.41
N ARG A 43 25.81 13.83 -21.12
CA ARG A 43 26.78 14.80 -20.57
C ARG A 43 26.88 16.02 -21.49
N LYS A 44 27.17 17.20 -20.93
CA LYS A 44 27.42 18.43 -21.70
C LYS A 44 28.74 18.39 -22.47
N LYS A 45 29.76 17.77 -21.88
CA LYS A 45 31.08 17.57 -22.50
C LYS A 45 31.29 16.08 -22.75
N PRO A 46 31.91 15.69 -23.89
CA PRO A 46 32.25 14.30 -24.14
C PRO A 46 33.22 13.82 -23.08
N PHE A 47 33.05 12.56 -22.67
CA PHE A 47 33.96 11.95 -21.70
C PHE A 47 35.27 11.59 -22.38
N LYS A 48 36.39 11.99 -21.79
CA LYS A 48 37.73 11.62 -22.24
C LYS A 48 38.27 10.51 -21.34
N ILE A 49 38.78 9.46 -21.96
CA ILE A 49 39.47 8.38 -21.28
C ILE A 49 40.91 8.85 -20.96
N GLY A 50 41.44 8.45 -19.80
CA GLY A 50 42.85 8.66 -19.44
C GLY A 50 43.72 7.47 -19.86
N ASN A 51 44.77 7.18 -19.08
CA ASN A 51 45.70 6.07 -19.34
C ASN A 51 45.76 5.07 -18.17
N GLU A 52 44.74 5.06 -17.32
CA GLU A 52 44.71 4.20 -16.14
C GLU A 52 44.38 2.75 -16.48
N ILE A 53 44.66 1.81 -15.58
CA ILE A 53 44.38 0.38 -15.79
C ILE A 53 42.89 0.14 -16.10
N TYR A 54 42.01 0.86 -15.41
CA TYR A 54 40.55 0.77 -15.61
C TYR A 54 40.03 1.57 -16.81
N ASP A 55 40.90 2.30 -17.52
CA ASP A 55 40.61 2.93 -18.80
C ASP A 55 40.79 1.95 -19.97
N ASN A 56 41.49 0.83 -19.75
CA ASN A 56 41.56 -0.26 -20.71
C ASN A 56 40.24 -1.03 -20.75
N ARG A 57 39.64 -1.11 -21.95
CA ARG A 57 38.35 -1.77 -22.19
C ARG A 57 38.40 -3.25 -21.82
N ASP A 58 39.44 -3.97 -22.20
CA ASP A 58 39.52 -5.42 -22.05
C ASP A 58 39.74 -5.80 -20.58
N TRP A 59 40.61 -5.07 -19.89
CA TRP A 59 40.82 -5.26 -18.45
C TRP A 59 39.52 -5.03 -17.67
N LEU A 60 38.82 -3.93 -17.94
CA LEU A 60 37.58 -3.62 -17.22
C LEU A 60 36.46 -4.59 -17.59
N TYR A 61 36.43 -5.08 -18.83
CA TYR A 61 35.48 -6.10 -19.27
C TYR A 61 35.67 -7.41 -18.50
N HIS A 62 36.90 -7.92 -18.41
CA HIS A 62 37.22 -9.11 -17.62
C HIS A 62 36.75 -8.95 -16.16
N GLN A 63 37.07 -7.83 -15.51
CA GLN A 63 36.64 -7.60 -14.12
C GLN A 63 35.11 -7.48 -13.95
N TYR A 64 34.44 -6.73 -14.82
CA TYR A 64 33.04 -6.36 -14.65
C TYR A 64 32.05 -7.39 -15.23
N VAL A 65 32.41 -7.98 -16.37
CA VAL A 65 31.56 -8.90 -17.11
C VAL A 65 31.89 -10.34 -16.76
N GLU A 66 33.14 -10.75 -16.92
CA GLU A 66 33.55 -12.16 -16.74
C GLU A 66 33.60 -12.56 -15.26
N LEU A 67 34.29 -11.79 -14.43
CA LEU A 67 34.33 -12.01 -12.98
C LEU A 67 33.05 -11.54 -12.25
N ASN A 68 32.11 -10.92 -12.97
CA ASN A 68 30.85 -10.37 -12.45
C ASN A 68 30.99 -9.47 -11.20
N LYS A 69 32.14 -8.81 -11.02
CA LYS A 69 32.37 -7.93 -9.87
C LYS A 69 31.51 -6.69 -9.97
N GLY A 70 30.96 -6.25 -8.84
CA GLY A 70 30.32 -4.95 -8.75
C GLY A 70 31.31 -3.81 -9.01
N TYR A 71 30.91 -2.79 -9.77
CA TYR A 71 31.77 -1.63 -10.03
C TYR A 71 32.18 -0.87 -8.75
N THR A 72 31.44 -1.04 -7.64
CA THR A 72 31.83 -0.54 -6.31
C THR A 72 32.96 -1.35 -5.69
N VAL A 73 33.05 -2.65 -5.98
CA VAL A 73 34.12 -3.54 -5.51
C VAL A 73 35.39 -3.21 -6.29
N ILE A 74 35.31 -3.17 -7.63
CA ILE A 74 36.42 -2.77 -8.51
C ILE A 74 36.98 -1.40 -8.09
N ALA A 75 36.11 -0.42 -7.84
CA ALA A 75 36.53 0.89 -7.40
C ALA A 75 37.25 0.87 -6.04
N LYS A 76 36.80 0.03 -5.11
CA LYS A 76 37.43 -0.13 -3.80
C LYS A 76 38.79 -0.81 -3.90
N GLU A 77 38.92 -1.85 -4.72
CA GLU A 77 40.18 -2.56 -4.99
C GLU A 77 41.25 -1.61 -5.55
N LEU A 78 40.83 -0.70 -6.43
CA LEU A 78 41.71 0.30 -7.05
C LEU A 78 41.85 1.61 -6.24
N GLY A 79 41.16 1.76 -5.10
CA GLY A 79 41.19 2.99 -4.30
C GLY A 79 40.58 4.21 -4.99
N VAL A 80 39.74 4.04 -6.01
CA VAL A 80 39.11 5.14 -6.76
C VAL A 80 37.63 5.30 -6.39
N SER A 81 37.04 6.45 -6.74
CA SER A 81 35.60 6.64 -6.60
C SER A 81 34.81 5.65 -7.46
N TYR A 82 33.71 5.10 -6.94
CA TYR A 82 32.80 4.24 -7.72
C TYR A 82 32.25 4.93 -8.98
N THR A 83 32.13 6.25 -8.96
CA THR A 83 31.68 7.04 -10.11
C THR A 83 32.68 7.01 -11.26
N THR A 84 33.96 6.82 -10.97
CA THR A 84 35.05 6.69 -11.93
C THR A 84 34.83 5.45 -12.79
N ILE A 85 34.69 4.28 -12.16
CA ILE A 85 34.43 3.00 -12.84
C ILE A 85 33.07 3.01 -13.55
N LEU A 86 32.03 3.50 -12.87
CA LEU A 86 30.70 3.60 -13.46
C LEU A 86 30.68 4.45 -14.74
N SER A 87 31.50 5.51 -14.80
CA SER A 87 31.61 6.34 -16.00
C SER A 87 32.21 5.58 -17.18
N ARG A 88 33.20 4.71 -16.96
CA ARG A 88 33.81 3.89 -18.01
C ARG A 88 32.87 2.82 -18.52
N ILE A 89 32.15 2.15 -17.62
CA ILE A 89 31.10 1.18 -17.98
C ILE A 89 30.05 1.82 -18.90
N LEU A 90 29.57 3.01 -18.53
CA LEU A 90 28.62 3.76 -19.35
C LEU A 90 29.22 4.24 -20.67
N TYR A 91 30.51 4.62 -20.68
CA TYR A 91 31.22 5.05 -21.88
C TYR A 91 31.40 3.91 -22.88
N PHE A 92 31.80 2.72 -22.43
CA PHE A 92 31.92 1.51 -23.25
C PHE A 92 30.56 0.91 -23.65
N GLY A 93 29.45 1.51 -23.22
CA GLY A 93 28.10 1.12 -23.62
C GLY A 93 27.54 -0.10 -22.86
N TRP A 94 28.16 -0.50 -21.75
CA TRP A 94 27.69 -1.64 -20.97
C TRP A 94 26.52 -1.27 -20.07
N LYS A 95 25.60 -2.22 -19.87
CA LYS A 95 24.47 -2.05 -18.96
C LYS A 95 24.95 -2.03 -17.52
N VAL A 96 24.44 -1.08 -16.73
CA VAL A 96 24.70 -1.03 -15.30
C VAL A 96 23.89 -2.13 -14.60
N LYS A 97 24.59 -3.17 -14.16
CA LYS A 97 24.04 -4.25 -13.33
C LYS A 97 23.47 -3.71 -12.01
N GLY A 98 22.31 -4.23 -11.60
CA GLY A 98 21.64 -3.84 -10.38
C GLY A 98 22.39 -4.35 -9.14
N HIS A 99 22.05 -3.80 -7.97
CA HIS A 99 22.65 -4.23 -6.71
C HIS A 99 22.38 -5.71 -6.39
N LYS A 100 21.41 -6.37 -7.02
CA LYS A 100 21.16 -7.81 -6.82
C LYS A 100 22.01 -8.70 -7.74
N ASP A 101 22.49 -8.16 -8.84
CA ASP A 101 23.05 -8.93 -9.96
C ASP A 101 24.59 -8.93 -9.98
N ILE A 102 25.21 -8.22 -9.02
CA ILE A 102 26.66 -8.05 -8.90
C ILE A 102 27.19 -8.80 -7.68
N ASP A 103 28.40 -9.34 -7.82
CA ASP A 103 29.16 -9.77 -6.66
C ASP A 103 29.60 -8.54 -5.84
N LYS A 104 29.25 -8.53 -4.56
CA LYS A 104 29.54 -7.46 -3.61
C LYS A 104 30.81 -7.73 -2.81
N GLY A 105 31.48 -8.84 -3.07
CA GLY A 105 32.51 -9.39 -2.21
C GLY A 105 31.93 -9.86 -0.88
N ALA A 106 32.80 -10.04 0.12
CA ALA A 106 32.43 -10.55 1.43
C ALA A 106 31.24 -9.78 2.05
N PRO A 107 30.31 -10.47 2.76
CA PRO A 107 29.17 -9.83 3.39
C PRO A 107 29.62 -8.65 4.24
N ARG A 108 28.98 -7.49 4.06
CA ARG A 108 29.14 -6.39 5.00
C ARG A 108 28.56 -6.85 6.34
N ARG A 109 29.39 -7.40 7.25
CA ARG A 109 29.04 -7.46 8.67
C ARG A 109 28.72 -6.02 9.07
N GLY A 110 27.47 -5.76 9.43
CA GLY A 110 27.04 -4.42 9.84
C GLY A 110 27.98 -3.91 10.93
N LYS A 111 28.47 -2.67 10.80
CA LYS A 111 29.20 -2.04 11.91
C LYS A 111 28.26 -2.01 13.12
N LYS A 112 28.73 -2.49 14.27
CA LYS A 112 27.97 -2.35 15.53
C LYS A 112 27.62 -0.88 15.72
N HIS A 113 26.40 -0.61 16.19
CA HIS A 113 25.98 0.76 16.48
C HIS A 113 26.92 1.39 17.51
N LYS A 114 27.19 2.69 17.33
CA LYS A 114 27.88 3.48 18.36
C LYS A 114 27.05 3.47 19.64
N GLU A 115 27.71 3.55 20.78
CA GLU A 115 27.06 3.55 22.09
C GLU A 115 26.00 4.65 22.21
N VAL A 116 26.31 5.86 21.74
CA VAL A 116 25.35 6.99 21.65
C VAL A 116 24.09 6.62 20.86
N SER A 117 24.22 5.84 19.77
CA SER A 117 23.06 5.39 18.99
C SER A 117 22.24 4.34 19.74
N LEU A 118 22.90 3.44 20.48
CA LEU A 118 22.23 2.45 21.31
C LEU A 118 21.44 3.10 22.45
N ILE A 119 22.00 4.14 23.08
CA ILE A 119 21.33 4.95 24.11
C ILE A 119 20.07 5.59 23.53
N LYS A 120 20.17 6.29 22.38
CA LYS A 120 19.00 6.86 21.69
C LYS A 120 17.93 5.82 21.38
N ILE A 121 18.33 4.63 20.92
CA ILE A 121 17.37 3.53 20.66
C ILE A 121 16.69 3.09 21.95
N ARG A 122 17.42 2.98 23.07
CA ARG A 122 16.84 2.64 24.38
C ARG A 122 15.87 3.70 24.86
N GLU A 123 16.23 4.98 24.76
CA GLU A 123 15.36 6.12 25.12
C GLU A 123 14.07 6.13 24.31
N THR A 124 14.13 5.91 22.99
CA THR A 124 12.92 5.85 22.14
C THR A 124 11.96 4.70 22.50
N ARG A 125 12.44 3.66 23.19
CA ARG A 125 11.59 2.54 23.65
C ARG A 125 10.87 2.86 24.96
N GLN A 126 11.30 3.89 25.68
CA GLN A 126 10.60 4.34 26.88
C GLN A 126 9.29 5.01 26.46
N ARG A 127 8.19 4.27 26.58
CA ARG A 127 6.87 4.75 26.23
C ARG A 127 6.41 5.76 27.27
N LYS A 128 5.96 6.94 26.82
CA LYS A 128 5.33 7.94 27.70
C LYS A 128 4.11 7.33 28.38
N ARG A 129 4.05 7.44 29.71
CA ARG A 129 2.93 6.97 30.53
C ARG A 129 2.14 8.15 31.08
N ILE A 130 0.86 7.93 31.37
CA ILE A 130 -0.08 8.90 31.92
C ILE A 130 -0.94 8.21 32.97
N ILE A 131 -1.25 8.93 34.05
CA ILE A 131 -2.21 8.48 35.07
C ILE A 131 -3.58 9.02 34.69
N THR A 132 -4.57 8.14 34.64
CA THR A 132 -5.98 8.48 34.36
C THR A 132 -6.89 7.64 35.25
N SER A 133 -8.20 7.87 35.21
CA SER A 133 -9.19 7.08 35.95
C SER A 133 -9.81 6.00 35.07
N CYS A 134 -10.13 4.85 35.68
CA CYS A 134 -10.90 3.80 35.04
C CYS A 134 -12.35 4.26 34.82
N PHE A 135 -12.85 4.13 33.60
CA PHE A 135 -14.20 4.56 33.22
C PHE A 135 -15.32 3.76 33.90
N HIS A 136 -15.02 2.55 34.38
CA HIS A 136 -15.98 1.70 35.09
C HIS A 136 -15.91 1.85 36.62
N CYS A 137 -14.72 1.65 37.22
CA CYS A 137 -14.57 1.62 38.68
C CYS A 137 -13.92 2.88 39.28
N GLN A 138 -13.61 3.89 38.46
CA GLN A 138 -13.03 5.18 38.85
C GLN A 138 -11.65 5.14 39.53
N LYS A 139 -11.05 3.96 39.70
CA LYS A 139 -9.69 3.81 40.26
C LYS A 139 -8.63 4.45 39.36
N SER A 140 -7.58 4.98 39.97
CA SER A 140 -6.42 5.51 39.25
C SER A 140 -5.64 4.38 38.57
N ILE A 141 -5.29 4.59 37.30
CA ILE A 141 -4.59 3.62 36.46
C ILE A 141 -3.50 4.31 35.64
N GLU A 142 -2.39 3.61 35.46
CA GLU A 142 -1.28 4.07 34.64
C GLU A 142 -1.34 3.42 33.24
N LEU A 143 -1.43 4.24 32.19
CA LEU A 143 -1.54 3.79 30.81
C LEU A 143 -0.45 4.39 29.92
N VAL A 144 -0.17 3.71 28.81
CA VAL A 144 0.67 4.26 27.74
C VAL A 144 -0.11 5.37 27.02
N LEU A 145 0.53 6.52 26.79
CA LEU A 145 -0.10 7.70 26.17
C LEU A 145 -0.76 7.39 24.81
N SER A 146 -0.18 6.50 24.00
CA SER A 146 -0.77 6.11 22.72
C SER A 146 -2.05 5.28 22.84
N ILE A 147 -2.27 4.60 23.97
CA ILE A 147 -3.51 3.87 24.26
C ILE A 147 -4.59 4.87 24.65
N TYR A 148 -4.27 5.79 25.57
CA TYR A 148 -5.16 6.87 25.99
C TYR A 148 -5.65 7.73 24.81
N LYS A 149 -4.75 8.07 23.87
CA LYS A 149 -5.12 8.83 22.66
C LYS A 149 -6.09 8.12 21.71
N ARG A 150 -6.27 6.80 21.80
CA ARG A 150 -7.18 6.04 20.92
C ARG A 150 -8.61 6.01 21.43
N SER A 151 -8.80 6.11 22.74
CA SER A 151 -10.12 6.00 23.39
C SER A 151 -10.05 6.70 24.74
N GLU A 152 -10.98 7.59 24.98
CA GLU A 152 -11.17 8.25 26.29
C GLU A 152 -11.60 7.24 27.36
N ASN A 153 -12.33 6.19 26.96
CA ASN A 153 -12.75 5.11 27.84
C ASN A 153 -11.56 4.20 28.15
N SER A 154 -10.96 4.42 29.32
CA SER A 154 -9.81 3.67 29.86
C SER A 154 -10.27 2.71 30.95
N PHE A 155 -9.74 1.48 30.99
CA PHE A 155 -10.17 0.46 31.97
C PHE A 155 -8.97 -0.12 32.73
N CYS A 156 -9.14 -0.41 34.01
CA CYS A 156 -8.05 -0.96 34.85
C CYS A 156 -7.73 -2.42 34.53
N ASN A 157 -8.72 -3.19 34.11
CA ASN A 157 -8.59 -4.59 33.73
C ASN A 157 -9.72 -5.00 32.78
N ARG A 158 -9.60 -6.22 32.26
CA ARG A 158 -10.58 -6.81 31.35
C ARG A 158 -11.97 -6.91 31.98
N ASP A 159 -12.05 -7.15 33.28
CA ASP A 159 -13.33 -7.32 33.97
C ASP A 159 -14.12 -6.01 34.01
N CYS A 160 -13.48 -4.89 34.32
CA CYS A 160 -14.09 -3.56 34.26
C CYS A 160 -14.59 -3.20 32.85
N PHE A 161 -13.85 -3.59 31.81
CA PHE A 161 -14.31 -3.41 30.44
C PHE A 161 -15.55 -4.24 30.13
N ILE A 162 -15.57 -5.51 30.56
CA ILE A 162 -16.73 -6.40 30.36
C ILE A 162 -17.95 -5.89 31.12
N SER A 163 -17.79 -5.46 32.37
CA SER A 163 -18.89 -4.92 33.17
C SER A 163 -19.46 -3.65 32.55
N TYR A 164 -18.60 -2.72 32.12
CA TYR A 164 -19.03 -1.54 31.36
C TYR A 164 -19.84 -1.92 30.11
N LEU A 165 -19.39 -2.91 29.34
CA LEU A 165 -20.12 -3.38 28.15
C LEU A 165 -21.47 -4.02 28.47
N LYS A 166 -21.59 -4.71 29.62
CA LYS A 166 -22.87 -5.29 30.07
C LYS A 166 -23.88 -4.20 30.44
N GLU A 167 -23.43 -3.19 31.19
CA GLU A 167 -24.25 -2.07 31.62
C GLU A 167 -24.65 -1.15 30.46
N ASN A 168 -23.73 -0.92 29.53
CA ASN A 168 -23.94 -0.04 28.37
C ASN A 168 -24.36 -0.83 27.12
N ARG A 169 -24.84 -2.06 27.28
CA ARG A 169 -25.31 -2.87 26.16
C ARG A 169 -26.57 -2.23 25.59
N VAL A 170 -26.45 -1.61 24.41
CA VAL A 170 -27.62 -1.25 23.61
C VAL A 170 -28.32 -2.54 23.21
N ILE A 171 -29.57 -2.71 23.66
CA ILE A 171 -30.43 -3.78 23.17
C ILE A 171 -30.71 -3.47 21.71
N CYS A 172 -29.97 -4.11 20.81
CA CYS A 172 -30.31 -4.14 19.40
C CYS A 172 -31.32 -5.26 19.24
N GLU A 173 -32.58 -4.93 18.94
CA GLU A 173 -33.50 -5.95 18.45
C GLU A 173 -32.93 -6.52 17.15
N ASP A 174 -32.54 -7.80 17.17
CA ASP A 174 -32.18 -8.49 15.95
C ASP A 174 -33.46 -8.77 15.15
N ILE A 175 -33.85 -7.75 14.40
CA ILE A 175 -34.95 -7.81 13.45
C ILE A 175 -34.84 -8.97 12.45
N THR A 176 -33.66 -9.58 12.29
CA THR A 176 -33.45 -10.73 11.39
C THR A 176 -33.82 -12.08 11.99
N ASP A 177 -34.11 -12.16 13.30
CA ASP A 177 -34.60 -13.40 13.92
C ASP A 177 -36.14 -13.49 13.98
N SER A 178 -36.84 -12.41 13.62
CA SER A 178 -38.30 -12.38 13.56
C SER A 178 -38.87 -13.39 12.55
N ALA A 179 -40.04 -13.96 12.86
CA ALA A 179 -40.75 -14.87 11.96
C ALA A 179 -41.02 -14.24 10.59
N ALA A 180 -41.43 -12.96 10.58
CA ALA A 180 -41.65 -12.18 9.36
C ALA A 180 -40.38 -12.07 8.50
N TYR A 181 -39.20 -11.86 9.11
CA TYR A 181 -37.94 -11.81 8.37
C TYR A 181 -37.58 -13.18 7.77
N LYS A 182 -37.74 -14.26 8.55
CA LYS A 182 -37.48 -15.63 8.07
C LYS A 182 -38.37 -15.99 6.89
N GLU A 183 -39.64 -15.63 6.96
CA GLU A 183 -40.61 -15.83 5.87
C GLU A 183 -40.23 -15.00 4.63
N TRP A 184 -40.01 -13.69 4.80
CA TRP A 184 -39.57 -12.81 3.71
C TRP A 184 -38.30 -13.34 3.02
N ARG A 185 -37.28 -13.69 3.80
CA ARG A 185 -36.02 -14.26 3.31
C ARG A 185 -36.26 -15.53 2.50
N LEU A 186 -37.11 -16.43 3.01
CA LEU A 186 -37.46 -17.67 2.30
C LEU A 186 -38.17 -17.37 0.97
N ARG A 187 -39.09 -16.39 0.94
CA ARG A 187 -39.80 -16.00 -0.29
C ARG A 187 -38.84 -15.40 -1.33
N VAL A 188 -37.90 -14.55 -0.91
CA VAL A 188 -36.85 -14.00 -1.79
C VAL A 188 -35.98 -15.13 -2.38
N TYR A 189 -35.52 -16.06 -1.54
CA TYR A 189 -34.72 -17.21 -2.02
C TYR A 189 -35.48 -18.12 -2.97
N LYS A 190 -36.77 -18.39 -2.71
CA LYS A 190 -37.61 -19.20 -3.59
C LYS A 190 -37.78 -18.54 -4.96
N ARG A 191 -38.11 -17.24 -5.01
CA ARG A 191 -38.22 -16.46 -6.26
C ARG A 191 -36.91 -16.53 -7.06
N ASP A 192 -35.79 -16.36 -6.37
CA ASP A 192 -34.47 -16.30 -7.02
C ASP A 192 -33.86 -17.68 -7.29
N ARG A 193 -34.58 -18.76 -6.96
CA ARG A 193 -34.13 -20.16 -7.07
C ARG A 193 -32.81 -20.41 -6.34
N TYR A 194 -32.60 -19.77 -5.19
CA TYR A 194 -31.40 -19.90 -4.35
C TYR A 194 -30.09 -19.64 -5.15
N ARG A 195 -30.13 -18.65 -6.05
CA ARG A 195 -28.98 -18.25 -6.88
C ARG A 195 -28.77 -16.74 -6.80
N CYS A 196 -27.51 -16.34 -6.91
CA CYS A 196 -27.14 -14.94 -7.00
C CYS A 196 -27.80 -14.30 -8.24
N LYS A 197 -28.41 -13.13 -8.07
CA LYS A 197 -29.05 -12.36 -9.15
C LYS A 197 -28.28 -11.12 -9.58
N MET A 198 -27.05 -10.95 -9.08
CA MET A 198 -26.17 -9.87 -9.53
C MET A 198 -25.79 -10.08 -11.01
N PRO A 199 -25.88 -9.05 -11.87
CA PRO A 199 -25.46 -9.16 -13.26
C PRO A 199 -24.00 -9.57 -13.38
N GLY A 200 -23.70 -10.45 -14.34
CA GLY A 200 -22.34 -10.97 -14.55
C GLY A 200 -21.85 -11.94 -13.47
N CYS A 201 -22.69 -12.33 -12.51
CA CYS A 201 -22.34 -13.30 -11.49
C CYS A 201 -22.91 -14.69 -11.81
N GLY A 202 -22.04 -15.64 -12.16
CA GLY A 202 -22.38 -17.06 -12.34
C GLY A 202 -22.16 -17.94 -11.10
N SER A 203 -22.10 -17.34 -9.90
CA SER A 203 -21.73 -18.08 -8.68
C SER A 203 -22.73 -19.20 -8.36
N GLN A 204 -22.20 -20.41 -8.15
CA GLN A 204 -22.96 -21.58 -7.68
C GLN A 204 -22.84 -21.76 -6.15
N SER A 205 -22.27 -20.78 -5.44
CA SER A 205 -22.09 -20.85 -3.99
C SER A 205 -23.42 -21.02 -3.26
N ARG A 206 -23.42 -21.86 -2.22
CA ARG A 206 -24.53 -21.99 -1.27
C ARG A 206 -24.51 -20.89 -0.20
N ASP A 207 -23.44 -20.10 -0.13
CA ASP A 207 -23.30 -18.96 0.78
C ASP A 207 -23.97 -17.72 0.17
N ILE A 208 -25.28 -17.59 0.43
CA ILE A 208 -26.17 -16.55 -0.11
C ILE A 208 -26.88 -15.76 1.00
N ALA A 209 -27.12 -14.49 0.74
CA ALA A 209 -27.82 -13.56 1.62
C ALA A 209 -28.99 -12.90 0.89
N ALA A 210 -30.11 -12.68 1.58
CA ALA A 210 -31.18 -11.83 1.10
C ALA A 210 -30.81 -10.37 1.39
N HIS A 211 -30.39 -9.66 0.36
CA HIS A 211 -30.03 -8.25 0.41
C HIS A 211 -31.30 -7.40 0.30
N HIS A 212 -31.40 -6.33 1.09
CA HIS A 212 -32.45 -5.33 0.87
C HIS A 212 -31.96 -4.35 -0.18
N ILE A 213 -32.75 -4.10 -1.23
CA ILE A 213 -32.41 -3.15 -2.28
C ILE A 213 -32.48 -1.72 -1.73
N TYR A 214 -33.60 -1.40 -1.08
CA TYR A 214 -33.79 -0.19 -0.29
C TYR A 214 -33.37 -0.46 1.17
N PRO A 215 -32.43 0.32 1.73
CA PRO A 215 -31.96 0.13 3.10
C PRO A 215 -33.07 0.18 4.14
N LYS A 216 -33.22 -0.91 4.92
CA LYS A 216 -34.23 -1.05 6.00
C LYS A 216 -34.22 0.06 7.06
N LYS A 217 -33.09 0.78 7.24
CA LYS A 217 -33.00 1.93 8.15
C LYS A 217 -33.65 3.20 7.59
N LYS A 218 -33.65 3.36 6.26
CA LYS A 218 -34.22 4.53 5.57
C LYS A 218 -35.67 4.30 5.13
N TYR A 219 -36.00 3.05 4.80
CA TYR A 219 -37.32 2.63 4.30
C TYR A 219 -37.88 1.47 5.12
N PRO A 220 -38.24 1.69 6.41
CA PRO A 220 -38.76 0.65 7.29
C PRO A 220 -40.05 0.00 6.76
N GLU A 221 -40.87 0.75 6.03
CA GLU A 221 -42.13 0.31 5.41
C GLU A 221 -41.90 -0.75 4.32
N LYS A 222 -40.76 -0.70 3.62
CA LYS A 222 -40.42 -1.63 2.53
C LYS A 222 -39.72 -2.90 2.98
N LYS A 223 -39.41 -3.01 4.28
CA LYS A 223 -38.49 -4.02 4.82
C LYS A 223 -38.89 -5.47 4.48
N TYR A 224 -40.19 -5.76 4.42
CA TYR A 224 -40.70 -7.11 4.13
C TYR A 224 -41.39 -7.22 2.76
N GLU A 225 -41.27 -6.19 1.91
CA GLU A 225 -41.69 -6.31 0.51
C GLU A 225 -40.75 -7.29 -0.22
N ILE A 226 -41.30 -8.28 -0.94
CA ILE A 226 -40.49 -9.26 -1.68
C ILE A 226 -39.71 -8.58 -2.79
N SER A 227 -40.31 -7.57 -3.43
CA SER A 227 -39.67 -6.73 -4.45
C SER A 227 -38.46 -5.97 -3.92
N ASN A 228 -38.41 -5.70 -2.61
CA ASN A 228 -37.28 -5.07 -1.94
C ASN A 228 -36.17 -6.07 -1.54
N GLY A 229 -36.35 -7.37 -1.81
CA GLY A 229 -35.34 -8.38 -1.54
C GLY A 229 -34.69 -8.90 -2.81
N ILE A 230 -33.38 -9.18 -2.76
CA ILE A 230 -32.65 -9.88 -3.83
C ILE A 230 -31.59 -10.83 -3.25
N THR A 231 -31.46 -12.01 -3.85
CA THR A 231 -30.50 -13.03 -3.44
C THR A 231 -29.14 -12.73 -4.03
N LEU A 232 -28.15 -12.50 -3.16
CA LEU A 232 -26.76 -12.27 -3.54
C LEU A 232 -25.84 -13.30 -2.90
N CYS A 233 -24.80 -13.75 -3.63
CA CYS A 233 -23.72 -14.49 -3.00
C CYS A 233 -22.87 -13.56 -2.11
N ARG A 234 -22.14 -14.12 -1.14
CA ARG A 234 -21.32 -13.36 -0.21
C ARG A 234 -20.44 -12.27 -0.86
N SER A 235 -19.74 -12.60 -1.94
CA SER A 235 -18.85 -11.64 -2.62
C SER A 235 -19.59 -10.48 -3.28
N CYS A 236 -20.79 -10.72 -3.81
CA CYS A 236 -21.65 -9.65 -4.34
C CYS A 236 -22.28 -8.84 -3.21
N HIS A 237 -22.70 -9.50 -2.14
CA HIS A 237 -23.31 -8.86 -0.97
C HIS A 237 -22.33 -7.91 -0.26
N GLU A 238 -21.07 -8.32 -0.08
CA GLU A 238 -20.04 -7.48 0.53
C GLU A 238 -19.70 -6.26 -0.34
N LYS A 239 -19.85 -6.34 -1.67
CA LYS A 239 -19.63 -5.20 -2.59
C LYS A 239 -20.73 -4.14 -2.50
N THR A 240 -21.97 -4.56 -2.21
CA THR A 240 -23.12 -3.64 -2.12
C THR A 240 -23.34 -3.09 -0.72
N TYR A 241 -22.82 -3.76 0.31
CA TYR A 241 -22.98 -3.36 1.70
C TYR A 241 -22.45 -1.95 1.98
N GLY A 242 -23.30 -1.06 2.51
CA GLY A 242 -22.98 0.34 2.79
C GLY A 242 -22.95 1.26 1.55
N LYS A 243 -23.26 0.73 0.37
CA LYS A 243 -23.36 1.47 -0.91
C LYS A 243 -24.67 1.17 -1.63
N GLU A 244 -25.68 0.70 -0.91
CA GLU A 244 -26.92 0.16 -1.47
C GLU A 244 -27.59 1.14 -2.44
N GLU A 245 -27.57 2.45 -2.12
CA GLU A 245 -28.15 3.52 -2.94
C GLU A 245 -27.63 3.57 -4.37
N GLN A 246 -26.35 3.25 -4.57
CA GLN A 246 -25.72 3.25 -5.91
C GLN A 246 -26.23 2.10 -6.79
N PHE A 247 -26.80 1.06 -6.18
CA PHE A 247 -27.25 -0.14 -6.86
C PHE A 247 -28.78 -0.23 -6.94
N ILE A 248 -29.54 0.68 -6.33
CA ILE A 248 -31.01 0.63 -6.28
C ILE A 248 -31.61 0.47 -7.67
N GLU A 249 -31.32 1.41 -8.58
CA GLU A 249 -31.94 1.42 -9.92
C GLU A 249 -31.70 0.12 -10.69
N MET A 250 -30.45 -0.38 -10.65
CA MET A 250 -30.07 -1.62 -11.30
C MET A 250 -30.78 -2.82 -10.69
N LEU A 251 -30.78 -2.95 -9.36
CA LEU A 251 -31.36 -4.10 -8.67
C LEU A 251 -32.89 -4.11 -8.77
N VAL A 252 -33.55 -2.95 -8.75
CA VAL A 252 -35.00 -2.83 -8.97
C VAL A 252 -35.38 -3.33 -10.36
N ARG A 253 -34.67 -2.88 -11.40
CA ARG A 253 -34.92 -3.34 -12.78
C ARG A 253 -34.80 -4.86 -12.89
N ILE A 254 -33.79 -5.46 -12.27
CA ILE A 254 -33.59 -6.91 -12.25
C ILE A 254 -34.79 -7.63 -11.61
N VAL A 255 -35.25 -7.17 -10.46
CA VAL A 255 -36.39 -7.81 -9.77
C VAL A 255 -37.69 -7.65 -10.55
N GLN A 256 -37.91 -6.51 -11.21
CA GLN A 256 -39.07 -6.28 -12.07
C GLN A 256 -39.06 -7.26 -13.24
N THR A 257 -37.93 -7.42 -13.95
CA THR A 257 -37.81 -8.36 -15.08
C THR A 257 -37.96 -9.84 -14.71
N MET A 258 -37.92 -10.18 -13.42
CA MET A 258 -38.16 -11.56 -12.94
C MET A 258 -39.62 -11.82 -12.56
N SER A 259 -40.43 -10.76 -12.48
CA SER A 259 -41.83 -10.81 -12.06
C SER A 259 -42.80 -10.79 -13.27
N ASP A 260 -42.27 -10.53 -14.46
CA ASP A 260 -42.93 -10.72 -15.77
C ASP A 260 -42.72 -12.16 -16.27
#